data_AF-A0A9P5I804-F1
#
_entry.id   AF-A0A9P5I804-F1
#
_cell.length_a   1.000
_cell.length_b   1.000
_cell.length_c   1.000
_cell.angle_alpha   90.00
_cell.angle_beta   90.00
_cell.angle_gamma   90.00
#
_symmetry.space_group_name_H-M   'P 1'
#
loop_
_entity.id
_entity.type
_entity.pdbx_description
1 polymer ?
#
loop_
_entity_poly.entity_id
_entity_poly.type
_entity_poly.pdbx_seq_one_letter_code
_entity_poly.pdbx_strand_id
1 'polypeptide(L)'
;MPDGRQTTNGDYEDISWYTFADIDQPRLMSWEARSDSDRSYIGIGTNNVISTHFNTSVSQKDYELPSGWIVLVADFKKFKLVMKT
;
A
#
# COMPACT_ATOMS: atom_id res chain seq x y z
N MET A 1 10.44 10.30 -0.07
CA MET A 1 9.16 10.15 0.65
C MET A 1 8.06 10.24 -0.39
N PRO A 2 7.04 9.36 -0.35
CA PRO A 2 5.92 9.40 -1.28
C PRO A 2 5.22 10.76 -1.26
N ASP A 3 4.58 11.15 -2.37
CA ASP A 3 3.83 12.40 -2.51
C ASP A 3 2.47 12.39 -1.77
N GLY A 4 2.20 11.32 -1.01
CA GLY A 4 0.94 11.08 -0.29
C GLY A 4 -0.10 10.31 -1.09
N ARG A 5 -0.01 10.32 -2.43
CA ARG A 5 -1.01 9.73 -3.33
C ARG A 5 -0.55 8.40 -3.90
N GLN A 6 0.73 8.28 -4.20
CA GLN A 6 1.38 7.14 -4.84
C GLN A 6 2.83 7.01 -4.36
N THR A 7 3.46 5.87 -4.65
CA THR A 7 4.92 5.73 -4.48
C THR A 7 5.66 6.64 -5.46
N THR A 8 6.89 7.05 -5.12
CA THR A 8 7.67 7.99 -5.96
C THR A 8 7.86 7.38 -7.34
N ASN A 9 7.56 8.15 -8.38
CA ASN A 9 7.63 7.75 -9.80
C ASN A 9 6.81 6.50 -10.15
N GLY A 10 5.93 6.02 -9.27
CA GLY A 10 5.17 4.79 -9.45
C GLY A 10 5.99 3.50 -9.39
N ASP A 11 7.19 3.57 -8.82
CA ASP A 11 8.08 2.42 -8.65
C ASP A 11 7.85 1.69 -7.31
N TYR A 12 8.51 0.55 -7.15
CA TYR A 12 8.60 -0.15 -5.86
C TYR A 12 9.54 0.59 -4.91
N GLU A 13 9.13 0.70 -3.66
CA GLU A 13 9.87 1.41 -2.62
C GLU A 13 9.97 0.61 -1.33
N ASP A 14 11.01 0.94 -0.55
CA ASP A 14 11.14 0.57 0.85
C ASP A 14 10.34 1.57 1.71
N ILE A 15 9.41 1.04 2.50
CA ILE A 15 8.52 1.76 3.39
C ILE A 15 8.66 1.18 4.78
N SER A 16 9.33 1.92 5.66
CA SER A 16 9.36 1.59 7.09
C SER A 16 8.00 1.85 7.75
N TRP A 17 7.41 3.02 7.49
CA TRP A 17 6.07 3.37 7.94
C TRP A 17 5.52 4.51 7.08
N TYR A 18 4.33 4.33 6.49
CA TYR A 18 3.64 5.39 5.77
C TYR A 18 2.13 5.16 5.68
N THR A 19 1.35 6.25 5.76
CA THR A 19 -0.08 6.23 5.47
C THR A 19 -0.35 7.06 4.22
N PHE A 20 -0.74 6.39 3.14
CA PHE A 20 -1.24 7.06 1.94
C PHE A 20 -2.68 7.51 2.18
N ALA A 21 -2.93 8.81 1.95
CA ALA A 21 -4.25 9.39 2.14
C ALA A 21 -5.26 8.78 1.17
N ASP A 22 -6.53 8.86 1.52
CA ASP A 22 -7.64 8.63 0.63
C ASP A 22 -7.70 9.73 -0.41
N ILE A 23 -8.04 9.35 -1.64
CA ILE A 23 -8.19 10.25 -2.77
C ILE A 23 -9.39 9.81 -3.61
N ASP A 24 -9.98 10.75 -4.35
CA ASP A 24 -11.16 10.52 -5.19
C ASP A 24 -10.88 9.78 -6.50
N GLN A 25 -9.83 8.95 -6.53
CA GLN A 25 -9.40 8.20 -7.71
C GLN A 25 -8.96 6.79 -7.30
N PRO A 26 -9.31 5.76 -8.10
CA PRO A 26 -8.85 4.39 -7.84
C PRO A 26 -7.34 4.29 -7.99
N ARG A 27 -6.75 3.36 -7.23
CA ARG A 27 -5.32 3.07 -7.25
C ARG A 27 -5.07 1.57 -7.40
N LEU A 28 -3.87 1.23 -7.86
CA LEU A 28 -3.38 -0.14 -7.94
C LEU A 28 -2.26 -0.31 -6.90
N MET A 29 -2.44 -1.29 -6.03
CA MET A 29 -1.50 -1.63 -4.98
C MET A 29 -0.78 -2.93 -5.32
N SER A 30 0.54 -2.96 -5.19
CA SER A 30 1.35 -4.16 -5.40
C SER A 30 2.41 -4.28 -4.31
N TRP A 31 2.75 -5.52 -3.95
CA TRP A 31 3.85 -5.80 -3.04
C TRP A 31 4.48 -7.15 -3.35
N GLU A 32 5.78 -7.27 -3.07
CA GLU A 32 6.45 -8.57 -3.08
C GLU A 32 6.49 -9.15 -1.67
N ALA A 33 6.20 -10.45 -1.55
CA ALA A 33 6.35 -11.19 -0.31
C ALA A 33 7.78 -11.06 0.23
N ARG A 34 7.90 -10.97 1.54
CA ARG A 34 9.19 -11.02 2.22
C ARG A 34 9.39 -12.44 2.76
N SER A 35 10.57 -13.03 2.53
CA SER A 35 10.91 -14.41 2.94
C SER A 35 11.30 -14.56 4.42
N ASP A 36 11.33 -13.45 5.17
CA ASP A 36 12.03 -13.38 6.45
C ASP A 36 11.37 -12.38 7.42
N SER A 37 10.68 -12.97 8.42
CA SER A 37 10.20 -12.45 9.71
C SER A 37 9.23 -11.25 9.73
N ASP A 38 7.93 -11.55 9.62
CA ASP A 38 6.76 -11.15 10.43
C ASP A 38 6.73 -9.82 11.21
N ARG A 39 6.99 -8.70 10.55
CA ARG A 39 6.43 -7.40 10.98
C ARG A 39 5.82 -6.57 9.86
N SER A 40 5.86 -7.07 8.63
CA SER A 40 5.32 -6.36 7.48
C SER A 40 3.81 -6.29 7.57
N TYR A 41 3.27 -5.09 7.39
CA TYR A 41 1.85 -4.80 7.54
C TYR A 41 1.36 -3.99 6.34
N ILE A 42 0.23 -4.42 5.79
CA ILE A 42 -0.56 -3.61 4.86
C ILE A 42 -2.00 -3.65 5.35
N GLY A 43 -2.57 -2.47 5.60
CA GLY A 43 -3.96 -2.30 5.97
C GLY A 43 -4.61 -1.22 5.13
N ILE A 44 -5.89 -1.40 4.83
CA ILE A 44 -6.69 -0.42 4.09
C ILE A 44 -7.98 -0.12 4.84
N GLY A 45 -8.53 1.07 4.60
CA GLY A 45 -9.80 1.45 5.22
C GLY A 45 -10.30 2.80 4.75
N THR A 46 -11.31 3.32 5.45
CA THR A 46 -11.99 4.58 5.12
C THR A 46 -12.19 5.41 6.38
N ASN A 47 -12.40 6.73 6.26
CA ASN A 47 -12.63 7.63 7.38
C ASN A 47 -11.56 7.51 8.50
N ASN A 48 -10.29 7.32 8.13
CA ASN A 48 -9.18 7.06 9.05
C ASN A 48 -9.30 5.81 9.93
N VAL A 49 -10.18 4.87 9.57
CA VAL A 49 -10.34 3.58 10.24
C VAL A 49 -9.84 2.48 9.31
N ILE A 50 -8.78 1.77 9.70
CA ILE A 50 -8.32 0.57 9.00
C ILE A 50 -9.31 -0.56 9.29
N SER A 51 -9.91 -1.14 8.24
CA SER A 51 -10.92 -2.18 8.35
C SER A 51 -10.48 -3.52 7.75
N THR A 52 -9.46 -3.51 6.90
CA THR A 52 -8.99 -4.69 6.17
C THR A 52 -7.49 -4.81 6.30
N HIS A 53 -7.00 -6.01 6.55
CA HIS A 53 -5.59 -6.33 6.67
C HIS A 53 -5.22 -7.38 5.62
N PHE A 54 -4.07 -7.23 4.97
CA PHE A 54 -3.62 -8.16 3.94
C PHE A 54 -2.62 -9.17 4.49
N ASN A 55 -2.61 -10.37 3.88
CA ASN A 55 -1.54 -11.33 4.10
C ASN A 55 -0.29 -10.89 3.32
N THR A 56 0.73 -10.47 4.06
CA THR A 56 1.97 -9.90 3.53
C THR A 56 3.03 -10.96 3.21
N SER A 57 2.77 -12.22 3.54
CA SER A 57 3.63 -13.36 3.19
C SER A 57 3.44 -13.86 1.75
N VAL A 58 2.49 -13.29 1.00
CA VAL A 58 2.20 -13.64 -0.39
C VAL A 58 2.31 -12.38 -1.25
N SER A 59 3.05 -12.46 -2.36
CA SER A 59 3.17 -11.35 -3.30
C SER A 59 1.82 -11.07 -3.94
N GLN A 60 1.50 -9.80 -4.13
CA GLN A 60 0.30 -9.37 -4.83
C GLN A 60 0.66 -8.33 -5.87
N LYS A 61 0.03 -8.42 -7.03
CA LYS A 61 0.18 -7.47 -8.12
C LYS A 61 -1.16 -6.83 -8.45
N ASP A 62 -1.13 -5.53 -8.71
CA ASP A 62 -2.23 -4.70 -9.22
C ASP A 62 -3.57 -4.94 -8.49
N TYR A 63 -3.52 -5.06 -7.16
CA TYR A 63 -4.72 -5.10 -6.33
C TYR A 63 -5.47 -3.78 -6.46
N GLU A 64 -6.74 -3.84 -6.82
CA GLU A 64 -7.56 -2.66 -6.99
C GLU A 64 -7.97 -2.07 -5.63
N LEU A 65 -7.48 -0.87 -5.36
CA LEU A 65 -7.89 -0.06 -4.24
C LEU A 65 -8.95 0.94 -4.72
N PRO A 66 -10.20 0.86 -4.23
CA PRO A 66 -11.25 1.81 -4.62
C PRO A 66 -10.91 3.25 -4.19
N SER A 67 -11.55 4.22 -4.85
CA SER A 67 -11.46 5.63 -4.44
C SER A 67 -11.97 5.82 -3.00
N GLY A 68 -11.38 6.78 -2.29
CA GLY A 68 -11.73 7.08 -0.90
C GLY A 68 -11.11 6.16 0.15
N TRP A 69 -10.22 5.24 -0.24
CA TRP A 69 -9.55 4.34 0.71
C TRP A 69 -8.14 4.82 1.06
N ILE A 70 -7.80 4.81 2.36
CA ILE A 70 -6.43 4.99 2.85
C ILE A 70 -5.64 3.69 2.75
N VAL A 71 -4.31 3.79 2.70
CA VAL A 71 -3.40 2.63 2.82
C VAL A 71 -2.37 2.89 3.90
N LEU A 72 -2.32 2.03 4.91
CA LEU A 72 -1.25 2.00 5.91
C LEU A 72 -0.28 0.87 5.57
N VAL A 73 1.00 1.22 5.43
CA VAL A 73 2.08 0.28 5.14
C VAL A 73 3.16 0.42 6.21
N ALA A 74 3.65 -0.70 6.73
CA ALA A 74 4.79 -0.75 7.64
C ALA A 74 5.73 -1.92 7.32
N ASP A 75 7.03 -1.69 7.52
CA ASP A 75 8.11 -2.67 7.36
C ASP A 75 8.14 -3.44 6.02
N PHE A 76 7.89 -2.75 4.90
CA PHE A 76 7.84 -3.31 3.55
C PHE A 76 8.99 -2.85 2.66
N LYS A 77 9.79 -3.78 2.12
CA LYS A 77 10.91 -3.45 1.22
C LYS A 77 10.52 -3.14 -0.23
N LYS A 78 9.40 -3.70 -0.67
CA LYS A 78 8.92 -3.61 -2.05
C LYS A 78 7.42 -3.44 -2.04
N PHE A 79 7.00 -2.20 -1.85
CA PHE A 79 5.62 -1.78 -1.98
C PHE A 79 5.49 -0.77 -3.12
N LYS A 80 4.41 -0.86 -3.89
CA LYS A 80 4.07 0.05 -4.97
C LYS A 80 2.60 0.43 -4.88
N LEU A 81 2.31 1.72 -5.01
CA LEU A 81 0.95 2.24 -5.12
C LEU A 81 0.93 3.26 -6.24
N VAL A 82 0.07 3.05 -7.24
CA VAL A 82 -0.02 3.93 -8.41
C VAL A 82 -1.47 4.27 -8.71
N MET A 83 -1.70 5.39 -9.39
CA MET A 83 -3.01 5.73 -9.91
C MET A 83 -3.47 4.69 -10.94
N LYS A 84 -4.74 4.30 -10.88
CA LYS A 84 -5.37 3.53 -11.96
C LYS A 84 -5.76 4.51 -13.07
N THR A 85 -4.98 4.56 -14.14
CA THR A 85 -5.30 5.29 -15.38
C THR A 85 -6.42 4.62 -16.17
#